data_AF-A0A7Y5S8T9-F1
#
_entry.id   AF-A0A7Y5S8T9-F1
#
_cell.length_a   1.000
_cell.length_b   1.000
_cell.length_c   1.000
_cell.angle_alpha   90.00
_cell.angle_beta   90.00
_cell.angle_gamma   90.00
#
_symmetry.space_group_name_H-M   'P 1'
#
loop_
_entity.id
_entity.type
_entity.pdbx_description
1 polymer ?
#
loop_
_entity_poly.entity_id
_entity_poly.type
_entity_poly.pdbx_seq_one_letter_code
_entity_poly.pdbx_strand_id
1 'polypeptide(L)'
;MNRTALTCTTIASLTILASAAMIASRVVAGPLDPPVGAVSPTYKTLSEVEPRIAINSTNTPGGANETYLISQPGSYYLTGNITMTSGKHAIAVSSADVSIDLNGYTITGVSGASYGVVGYSGVGRIMVRNGAFRSGPYLSISIGADSLVENVMAIQASTSVDAINVGDRSVVRNCRVSTAGAAVNVGNQCVVEGLTATSVVSGVNALNKVDVVVRDCSMTCAGSGTGVYGQNRISVARCQFQGFVFGVAASDYAVVEDCRVSGGTVGVYVGNNSAVRRVQVQTMTSQGVSVGDASVLEGVDARSCTANGITVASDCVLTRCNVSGGASSGFVGISRNTFVECISAKNTAGSGFVVGDSNIFETCRADENTGDGFNGRFGNVWRDCTARSNSGDGVEGSSGTVVLSGRFDSNGNGATVGANIRLTGDAGRIEGNTLISADYGIQTTSGGNVIIRNSSRNSANNYGGISAGNDVGPIGSAATATSPWANIQY
;
A
#
# COMPACT_ATOMS: atom_id res chain seq x y z
N MET A 1 -16.92 -116.08 51.15
CA MET A 1 -15.71 -116.00 50.30
C MET A 1 -16.14 -115.81 48.85
N ASN A 2 -15.46 -114.89 48.16
CA ASN A 2 -15.43 -114.58 46.70
C ASN A 2 -16.73 -114.12 46.02
N ARG A 3 -16.83 -112.89 45.48
CA ARG A 3 -16.13 -112.20 44.34
C ARG A 3 -16.52 -112.75 42.96
N THR A 4 -17.13 -111.90 42.11
CA THR A 4 -16.57 -111.40 40.81
C THR A 4 -17.52 -110.39 40.13
N ALA A 5 -16.95 -109.44 39.39
CA ALA A 5 -17.53 -108.13 39.00
C ALA A 5 -17.98 -108.01 37.53
N LEU A 6 -18.93 -107.09 37.32
CA LEU A 6 -19.45 -106.54 36.06
C LEU A 6 -18.44 -105.61 35.35
N THR A 7 -18.33 -105.70 34.02
CA THR A 7 -17.95 -104.59 33.12
C THR A 7 -18.33 -104.89 31.67
N CYS A 8 -19.40 -104.31 31.12
CA CYS A 8 -19.62 -104.37 29.66
C CYS A 8 -20.55 -103.33 28.99
N THR A 9 -20.74 -102.10 29.49
CA THR A 9 -21.63 -101.13 28.80
C THR A 9 -21.20 -99.66 28.88
N THR A 10 -19.95 -99.31 28.53
CA THR A 10 -19.50 -97.89 28.49
C THR A 10 -18.85 -97.44 27.17
N ILE A 11 -19.04 -98.15 26.05
CA ILE A 11 -18.26 -97.90 24.81
C ILE A 11 -18.92 -96.90 23.82
N ALA A 12 -20.14 -96.40 24.05
CA ALA A 12 -20.83 -95.55 23.05
C ALA A 12 -20.84 -94.03 23.32
N SER A 13 -20.25 -93.53 24.41
CA SER A 13 -20.36 -92.10 24.81
C SER A 13 -19.09 -91.27 24.63
N LEU A 14 -18.04 -91.82 23.99
CA LEU A 14 -16.70 -91.22 23.99
C LEU A 14 -16.29 -90.49 22.70
N THR A 15 -17.12 -90.46 21.65
CA THR A 15 -16.68 -89.97 20.31
C THR A 15 -17.29 -88.66 19.84
N ILE A 16 -18.22 -88.04 20.58
CA ILE A 16 -18.82 -86.72 20.22
C ILE A 16 -18.48 -85.63 21.25
N LEU A 17 -17.51 -85.89 22.13
CA LEU A 17 -16.85 -84.84 22.95
C LEU A 17 -15.46 -84.45 22.41
N ALA A 18 -15.07 -84.98 21.23
CA ALA A 18 -13.75 -84.77 20.63
C ALA A 18 -13.71 -83.62 19.61
N SER A 19 -14.85 -83.06 19.20
CA SER A 19 -14.92 -82.01 18.16
C SER A 19 -15.12 -80.58 18.69
N ALA A 20 -15.45 -80.39 19.97
CA ALA A 20 -15.54 -79.06 20.59
C ALA A 20 -14.23 -78.61 21.27
N ALA A 21 -13.22 -79.48 21.37
CA ALA A 21 -11.96 -79.21 22.07
C ALA A 21 -10.85 -78.60 21.17
N MET A 22 -11.09 -78.42 19.86
CA MET A 22 -10.06 -77.98 18.90
C MET A 22 -10.15 -76.49 18.51
N ILE A 23 -11.09 -75.70 19.06
CA ILE A 23 -11.15 -74.24 18.87
C ILE A 23 -11.32 -73.55 20.24
N ALA A 24 -10.43 -73.88 21.17
CA ALA A 24 -10.03 -72.94 22.21
C ALA A 24 -8.59 -72.56 21.88
N SER A 25 -8.42 -71.72 20.84
CA SER A 25 -7.20 -70.93 20.73
C SER A 25 -7.03 -70.27 22.08
N ARG A 26 -6.03 -70.71 22.85
CA ARG A 26 -5.68 -70.06 24.10
C ARG A 26 -5.49 -68.59 23.74
N VAL A 27 -6.42 -67.76 24.18
CA VAL A 27 -6.15 -66.34 24.32
C VAL A 27 -5.09 -66.31 25.42
N VAL A 28 -3.82 -66.36 25.02
CA VAL A 28 -2.71 -66.10 25.91
C VAL A 28 -2.85 -64.62 26.21
N ALA A 29 -3.54 -64.30 27.31
CA ALA A 29 -3.40 -62.98 27.91
C ALA A 29 -1.90 -62.75 28.09
N GLY A 30 -1.42 -61.57 27.70
CA GLY A 30 -0.03 -61.18 27.93
C GLY A 30 0.35 -61.43 29.40
N PRO A 31 1.66 -61.58 29.70
CA PRO A 31 2.14 -61.90 31.04
C PRO A 31 1.38 -61.09 32.11
N LEU A 32 0.68 -61.77 33.02
CA LEU A 32 -0.03 -61.11 34.12
C LEU A 32 0.93 -60.61 35.20
N ASP A 33 2.20 -61.01 35.11
CA ASP A 33 3.26 -60.53 35.97
C ASP A 33 3.74 -59.17 35.47
N PRO A 34 3.54 -58.08 36.24
CA PRO A 34 4.16 -56.81 35.90
C PRO A 34 5.69 -56.98 35.87
N PRO A 35 6.41 -56.27 34.98
CA PRO A 35 7.87 -56.35 34.91
C PRO A 35 8.52 -56.23 36.29
N VAL A 36 9.51 -57.08 36.58
CA VAL A 36 10.23 -57.04 37.87
C VAL A 36 10.98 -55.71 37.98
N GLY A 37 10.55 -54.86 38.92
CA GLY A 37 11.13 -53.53 39.19
C GLY A 37 10.06 -52.44 39.24
N ALA A 38 10.39 -51.28 39.81
CA ALA A 38 9.52 -50.12 39.69
C ALA A 38 9.39 -49.75 38.20
N VAL A 39 8.17 -49.68 37.68
CA VAL A 39 7.92 -49.21 36.31
C VAL A 39 8.52 -47.81 36.16
N SER A 40 9.48 -47.64 35.25
CA SER A 40 10.00 -46.31 34.95
C SER A 40 8.89 -45.46 34.33
N PRO A 41 8.79 -44.15 34.66
CA PRO A 41 7.78 -43.28 34.07
C PRO A 41 7.84 -43.37 32.55
N THR A 42 6.75 -43.78 31.92
CA THR A 42 6.61 -43.86 30.45
C THR A 42 6.21 -42.52 29.82
N TYR A 43 5.93 -41.51 30.64
CA TYR A 43 5.59 -40.16 30.20
C TYR A 43 6.82 -39.26 30.21
N LYS A 44 6.95 -38.40 29.20
CA LYS A 44 7.84 -37.24 29.27
C LYS A 44 7.39 -36.34 30.42
N THR A 45 8.33 -35.88 31.22
CA THR A 45 8.10 -34.84 32.24
C THR A 45 7.66 -33.54 31.57
N LEU A 46 6.98 -32.65 32.31
CA LEU A 46 6.62 -31.32 31.77
C LEU A 46 7.84 -30.56 31.25
N SER A 47 9.00 -30.74 31.89
CA SER A 47 10.29 -30.18 31.46
C SER A 47 10.84 -30.77 30.16
N GLU A 48 10.51 -32.03 29.84
CA GLU A 48 10.88 -32.67 28.57
C GLU A 48 9.88 -32.37 27.45
N VAL A 49 8.66 -31.97 27.79
CA VAL A 49 7.62 -31.53 26.84
C VAL A 49 7.74 -30.02 26.55
N GLU A 50 8.04 -29.21 27.57
CA GLU A 50 8.23 -27.76 27.48
C GLU A 50 9.60 -27.34 28.06
N PRO A 51 10.71 -27.56 27.33
CA PRO A 51 12.07 -27.22 27.79
C PRO A 51 12.35 -25.70 27.88
N ARG A 52 11.30 -24.87 27.90
CA ARG A 52 11.37 -23.42 28.00
C ARG A 52 11.49 -22.98 29.46
N ILE A 53 11.98 -21.77 29.67
CA ILE A 53 12.23 -21.21 31.00
C ILE A 53 11.08 -20.27 31.38
N ALA A 54 10.36 -20.58 32.46
CA ALA A 54 9.29 -19.71 32.95
C ALA A 54 9.87 -18.37 33.43
N ILE A 55 9.29 -17.24 33.02
CA ILE A 55 9.66 -15.91 33.50
C ILE A 55 9.00 -15.68 34.87
N ASN A 56 9.82 -15.68 35.93
CA ASN A 56 9.39 -15.48 37.31
C ASN A 56 10.60 -15.05 38.18
N SER A 57 10.37 -14.82 39.47
CA SER A 57 11.41 -14.37 40.40
C SER A 57 12.52 -15.41 40.65
N THR A 58 12.28 -16.69 40.37
CA THR A 58 13.27 -17.77 40.55
C THR A 58 14.21 -17.88 39.36
N ASN A 59 13.66 -17.87 38.14
CA ASN A 59 14.41 -18.16 36.91
C ASN A 59 14.97 -16.91 36.24
N THR A 60 14.29 -15.76 36.40
CA THR A 60 14.64 -14.48 35.76
C THR A 60 14.55 -13.35 36.79
N PRO A 61 15.30 -13.42 37.91
CA PRO A 61 15.23 -12.40 38.95
C PRO A 61 15.53 -11.01 38.37
N GLY A 62 14.66 -10.04 38.63
CA GLY A 62 14.86 -8.65 38.23
C GLY A 62 15.83 -7.89 39.13
N GLY A 63 16.09 -6.64 38.78
CA GLY A 63 17.00 -5.73 39.48
C GLY A 63 16.37 -4.40 39.84
N ALA A 64 17.19 -3.34 39.84
CA ALA A 64 16.77 -1.99 40.18
C ALA A 64 15.77 -1.41 39.16
N ASN A 65 15.97 -1.69 37.87
CA ASN A 65 15.22 -1.07 36.77
C ASN A 65 14.22 -2.02 36.09
N GLU A 66 14.14 -3.29 36.50
CA GLU A 66 13.32 -4.30 35.82
C GLU A 66 12.69 -5.28 36.82
N THR A 67 11.48 -5.73 36.52
CA THR A 67 10.81 -6.77 37.31
C THR A 67 11.41 -8.14 37.05
N TYR A 68 11.77 -8.43 35.79
CA TYR A 68 12.45 -9.65 35.38
C TYR A 68 13.61 -9.34 34.42
N LEU A 69 14.77 -9.97 34.63
CA LEU A 69 15.95 -9.84 33.77
C LEU A 69 16.26 -11.19 33.11
N ILE A 70 16.34 -11.18 31.78
CA ILE A 70 16.83 -12.29 30.97
C ILE A 70 18.28 -11.98 30.57
N SER A 71 19.22 -12.66 31.20
CA SER A 71 20.67 -12.44 31.04
C SER A 71 21.40 -13.56 30.31
N GLN A 72 20.67 -14.57 29.84
CA GLN A 72 21.21 -15.71 29.11
C GLN A 72 20.39 -15.96 27.83
N PRO A 73 20.99 -16.51 26.77
CA PRO A 73 20.24 -16.99 25.61
C PRO A 73 19.24 -18.07 25.99
N GLY A 74 18.12 -18.18 25.27
CA GLY A 74 17.16 -19.24 25.49
C GLY A 74 15.72 -18.91 25.11
N SER A 75 14.84 -19.89 25.33
CA SER A 75 13.40 -19.73 25.14
C SER A 75 12.70 -19.57 26.48
N TYR A 76 11.97 -18.48 26.62
CA TYR A 76 11.29 -18.04 27.82
C TYR A 76 9.79 -17.90 27.57
N TYR A 77 8.98 -18.07 28.63
CA TYR A 77 7.52 -17.91 28.52
C TYR A 77 6.88 -17.33 29.78
N LEU A 78 5.76 -16.63 29.60
CA LEU A 78 4.93 -16.19 30.72
C LEU A 78 4.03 -17.31 31.24
N THR A 79 3.88 -17.38 32.56
CA THR A 79 2.96 -18.28 33.27
C THR A 79 1.71 -17.57 33.80
N GLY A 80 1.61 -16.26 33.58
CA GLY A 80 0.52 -15.42 34.09
C GLY A 80 0.65 -13.98 33.61
N ASN A 81 -0.39 -13.18 33.89
CA ASN A 81 -0.36 -11.75 33.63
C ASN A 81 0.69 -11.04 34.52
N ILE A 82 1.31 -9.99 33.99
CA ILE A 82 2.23 -9.13 34.74
C ILE A 82 1.58 -7.77 34.91
N THR A 83 1.54 -7.26 36.14
CA THR A 83 1.31 -5.83 36.40
C THR A 83 2.67 -5.18 36.59
N MET A 84 2.97 -4.17 35.77
CA MET A 84 4.24 -3.46 35.82
C MET A 84 4.40 -2.70 37.12
N THR A 85 5.66 -2.41 37.47
CA THR A 85 6.01 -1.56 38.62
C THR A 85 6.46 -0.19 38.13
N SER A 86 6.01 0.88 38.78
CA SER A 86 6.48 2.24 38.50
C SER A 86 8.01 2.32 38.62
N GLY A 87 8.67 3.00 37.68
CA GLY A 87 10.12 3.12 37.62
C GLY A 87 10.85 1.89 37.07
N LYS A 88 10.13 0.85 36.62
CA LYS A 88 10.72 -0.38 36.09
C LYS A 88 10.22 -0.76 34.69
N HIS A 89 11.02 -1.56 34.01
CA HIS A 89 10.63 -2.39 32.87
C HIS A 89 9.95 -3.68 33.36
N ALA A 90 9.02 -4.25 32.60
CA ALA A 90 8.44 -5.55 32.98
C ALA A 90 9.47 -6.66 32.75
N ILE A 91 10.03 -6.73 31.54
CA ILE A 91 11.06 -7.69 31.15
C ILE A 91 12.19 -6.94 30.46
N ALA A 92 13.40 -7.03 31.01
CA ALA A 92 14.61 -6.57 30.35
C ALA A 92 15.42 -7.75 29.82
N VAL A 93 16.06 -7.57 28.67
CA VAL A 93 16.89 -8.58 28.00
C VAL A 93 18.30 -8.01 27.81
N SER A 94 19.29 -8.67 28.40
CA SER A 94 20.71 -8.28 28.31
C SER A 94 21.57 -9.27 27.51
N SER A 95 20.97 -10.34 26.99
CA SER A 95 21.62 -11.32 26.12
C SER A 95 20.91 -11.42 24.76
N ALA A 96 21.69 -11.67 23.70
CA ALA A 96 21.13 -12.01 22.40
C ALA A 96 20.58 -13.45 22.37
N ASP A 97 19.90 -13.81 21.28
CA ASP A 97 19.36 -15.15 21.02
C ASP A 97 18.30 -15.58 22.06
N VAL A 98 17.36 -14.66 22.29
CA VAL A 98 16.30 -14.80 23.29
C VAL A 98 14.94 -14.86 22.59
N SER A 99 14.14 -15.88 22.91
CA SER A 99 12.75 -15.97 22.47
C SER A 99 11.82 -15.85 23.66
N ILE A 100 10.90 -14.89 23.64
CA ILE A 100 9.90 -14.62 24.68
C ILE A 100 8.52 -14.93 24.10
N ASP A 101 7.86 -15.94 24.66
CA ASP A 101 6.46 -16.26 24.41
C ASP A 101 5.59 -15.70 25.53
N LEU A 102 4.77 -14.71 25.23
CA LEU A 102 3.83 -14.15 26.20
C LEU A 102 2.66 -15.11 26.49
N ASN A 103 2.52 -16.20 25.74
CA ASN A 103 1.59 -17.31 25.99
C ASN A 103 0.13 -16.87 26.18
N GLY A 104 -0.29 -15.83 25.46
CA GLY A 104 -1.62 -15.23 25.55
C GLY A 104 -1.84 -14.29 26.75
N TYR A 105 -0.85 -14.14 27.64
CA TYR A 105 -0.95 -13.28 28.81
C TYR A 105 -0.76 -11.81 28.48
N THR A 106 -1.20 -10.96 29.41
CA THR A 106 -1.13 -9.51 29.31
C THR A 106 -0.07 -8.94 30.25
N ILE A 107 0.73 -8.02 29.73
CA ILE A 107 1.57 -7.10 30.51
C ILE A 107 0.79 -5.78 30.64
N THR A 108 0.33 -5.48 31.85
CA THR A 108 -0.47 -4.29 32.16
C THR A 108 0.42 -3.22 32.75
N GLY A 109 0.45 -2.05 32.11
CA GLY A 109 1.18 -0.89 32.61
C GLY A 109 0.57 -0.23 33.82
N VAL A 110 1.41 0.57 34.46
CA VAL A 110 1.03 1.53 35.49
C VAL A 110 1.72 2.86 35.17
N SER A 111 1.19 3.96 35.71
CA SER A 111 1.83 5.27 35.57
C SER A 111 3.27 5.22 36.09
N GLY A 112 4.21 5.84 35.36
CA GLY A 112 5.63 5.88 35.70
C GLY A 112 6.43 4.61 35.33
N ALA A 113 5.81 3.57 34.77
CA ALA A 113 6.55 2.43 34.23
C ALA A 113 7.20 2.75 32.88
N SER A 114 8.28 2.03 32.51
CA SER A 114 9.13 2.45 31.37
C SER A 114 8.91 1.65 30.08
N TYR A 115 9.12 0.32 30.11
CA TYR A 115 8.97 -0.55 28.92
C TYR A 115 8.34 -1.88 29.29
N GLY A 116 7.46 -2.40 28.44
CA GLY A 116 6.91 -3.75 28.62
C GLY A 116 8.02 -4.80 28.44
N VAL A 117 8.60 -4.85 27.24
CA VAL A 117 9.82 -5.61 26.94
C VAL A 117 10.88 -4.66 26.39
N VAL A 118 12.08 -4.72 26.94
CA VAL A 118 13.23 -3.95 26.44
C VAL A 118 14.46 -4.84 26.22
N GLY A 119 15.06 -4.72 25.04
CA GLY A 119 16.43 -5.17 24.80
C GLY A 119 17.40 -4.03 25.12
N TYR A 120 18.39 -4.28 25.97
CA TYR A 120 19.41 -3.27 26.26
C TYR A 120 20.25 -2.95 25.02
N SER A 121 20.92 -1.80 25.07
CA SER A 121 21.73 -1.30 23.96
C SER A 121 22.74 -2.35 23.49
N GLY A 122 22.81 -2.56 22.17
CA GLY A 122 23.68 -3.56 21.54
C GLY A 122 23.14 -4.99 21.54
N VAL A 123 21.98 -5.27 22.14
CA VAL A 123 21.37 -6.60 22.17
C VAL A 123 20.36 -6.77 21.03
N GLY A 124 20.61 -7.73 20.14
CA GLY A 124 19.71 -8.11 19.04
C GLY A 124 19.28 -9.57 19.11
N ARG A 125 18.64 -10.08 18.05
CA ARG A 125 18.12 -11.45 17.97
C ARG A 125 17.18 -11.79 19.12
N ILE A 126 16.24 -10.87 19.36
CA ILE A 126 15.18 -11.03 20.35
C ILE A 126 13.87 -11.31 19.60
N MET A 127 13.16 -12.36 20.00
CA MET A 127 11.81 -12.65 19.53
C MET A 127 10.80 -12.38 20.65
N VAL A 128 9.74 -11.63 20.37
CA VAL A 128 8.62 -11.42 21.30
C VAL A 128 7.33 -11.80 20.59
N ARG A 129 6.55 -12.72 21.17
CA ARG A 129 5.34 -13.24 20.51
C ARG A 129 4.16 -13.54 21.40
N ASN A 130 2.98 -13.60 20.78
CA ASN A 130 1.74 -14.18 21.30
C ASN A 130 1.24 -13.58 22.62
N GLY A 131 0.97 -12.28 22.68
CA GLY A 131 0.40 -11.69 23.89
C GLY A 131 -0.05 -10.24 23.74
N ALA A 132 -0.34 -9.62 24.87
CA ALA A 132 -0.90 -8.27 24.90
C ALA A 132 -0.16 -7.33 25.87
N PHE A 133 -0.11 -6.06 25.49
CA PHE A 133 0.30 -4.94 26.33
C PHE A 133 -0.88 -3.99 26.48
N ARG A 134 -1.21 -3.56 27.71
CA ARG A 134 -2.39 -2.73 27.99
C ARG A 134 -2.12 -1.64 29.01
N SER A 135 -2.90 -0.57 28.90
CA SER A 135 -3.12 0.40 29.97
C SER A 135 -1.86 1.09 30.49
N GLY A 136 -1.03 1.65 29.61
CA GLY A 136 -0.11 2.65 30.13
C GLY A 136 0.48 3.62 29.12
N PRO A 137 1.08 4.70 29.63
CA PRO A 137 1.87 5.64 28.84
C PRO A 137 3.32 5.15 28.78
N TYR A 138 3.54 3.90 28.34
CA TYR A 138 4.86 3.28 28.21
C TYR A 138 4.98 2.60 26.85
N LEU A 139 6.20 2.39 26.39
CA LEU A 139 6.43 1.75 25.10
C LEU A 139 6.40 0.23 25.28
N SER A 140 5.57 -0.45 24.48
CA SER A 140 5.24 -1.86 24.70
C SER A 140 6.46 -2.76 24.48
N ILE A 141 7.15 -2.58 23.35
CA ILE A 141 8.34 -3.37 22.99
C ILE A 141 9.39 -2.45 22.38
N SER A 142 10.61 -2.44 22.93
CA SER A 142 11.79 -1.82 22.30
C SER A 142 12.95 -2.80 22.27
N ILE A 143 13.27 -3.34 21.09
CA ILE A 143 14.31 -4.37 20.93
C ILE A 143 15.29 -4.00 19.81
N GLY A 144 16.50 -4.56 19.87
CA GLY A 144 17.57 -4.24 18.93
C GLY A 144 17.40 -4.90 17.56
N ALA A 145 18.50 -5.00 16.83
CA ALA A 145 18.53 -5.49 15.46
C ALA A 145 18.24 -7.00 15.34
N ASP A 146 17.99 -7.45 14.12
CA ASP A 146 17.83 -8.86 13.75
C ASP A 146 16.75 -9.58 14.59
N SER A 147 15.68 -8.85 14.91
CA SER A 147 14.67 -9.25 15.90
C SER A 147 13.29 -9.48 15.28
N LEU A 148 12.41 -10.18 16.01
CA LEU A 148 11.05 -10.49 15.56
C LEU A 148 10.01 -10.07 16.61
N VAL A 149 8.99 -9.35 16.18
CA VAL A 149 7.76 -9.15 16.95
C VAL A 149 6.60 -9.75 16.17
N GLU A 150 5.87 -10.69 16.76
CA GLU A 150 4.75 -11.35 16.07
C GLU A 150 3.53 -11.62 16.95
N ASN A 151 2.33 -11.49 16.38
CA ASN A 151 1.08 -11.80 17.07
C ASN A 151 0.94 -11.05 18.42
N VAL A 152 1.34 -9.77 18.44
CA VAL A 152 1.27 -8.91 19.62
C VAL A 152 0.14 -7.89 19.47
N MET A 153 -0.63 -7.73 20.55
CA MET A 153 -1.61 -6.64 20.70
C MET A 153 -1.05 -5.55 21.63
N ALA A 154 -0.72 -4.38 21.11
CA ALA A 154 -0.24 -3.24 21.89
C ALA A 154 -1.33 -2.16 21.97
N ILE A 155 -2.03 -2.08 23.12
CA ILE A 155 -3.07 -1.09 23.38
C ILE A 155 -2.53 -0.04 24.34
N GLN A 156 -2.21 1.13 23.80
CA GLN A 156 -1.64 2.22 24.57
C GLN A 156 -2.72 3.09 25.20
N ALA A 157 -2.36 3.80 26.27
CA ALA A 157 -3.28 4.70 26.97
C ALA A 157 -3.27 6.12 26.38
N SER A 158 -2.23 6.48 25.63
CA SER A 158 -2.05 7.81 25.03
C SER A 158 -1.22 7.74 23.75
N THR A 159 -1.42 8.72 22.87
CA THR A 159 -0.65 8.90 21.64
C THR A 159 0.72 9.57 21.86
N SER A 160 1.14 9.75 23.12
CA SER A 160 2.42 10.39 23.47
C SER A 160 3.61 9.43 23.47
N VAL A 161 3.36 8.13 23.27
CA VAL A 161 4.38 7.08 23.25
C VAL A 161 4.16 6.17 22.05
N ASP A 162 5.26 5.68 21.49
CA ASP A 162 5.22 4.70 20.42
C ASP A 162 4.89 3.30 20.98
N ALA A 163 4.42 2.39 20.12
CA ALA A 163 4.07 1.04 20.57
C ALA A 163 5.24 0.06 20.44
N ILE A 164 5.80 -0.09 19.24
CA ILE A 164 6.82 -1.09 18.93
C ILE A 164 8.02 -0.41 18.29
N ASN A 165 9.20 -0.60 18.87
CA ASN A 165 10.48 -0.17 18.32
C ASN A 165 11.34 -1.39 18.05
N VAL A 166 11.83 -1.51 16.82
CA VAL A 166 12.77 -2.57 16.43
C VAL A 166 13.99 -1.98 15.74
N GLY A 167 15.16 -2.57 15.99
CA GLY A 167 16.39 -2.22 15.28
C GLY A 167 16.43 -2.75 13.85
N ASP A 168 17.54 -2.51 13.15
CA ASP A 168 17.75 -2.91 11.76
C ASP A 168 17.50 -4.41 11.50
N ARG A 169 17.12 -4.78 10.27
CA ARG A 169 16.90 -6.16 9.81
C ARG A 169 15.88 -6.94 10.65
N SER A 170 14.93 -6.23 11.24
CA SER A 170 13.90 -6.82 12.08
C SER A 170 12.59 -6.98 11.33
N VAL A 171 11.75 -7.89 11.84
CA VAL A 171 10.41 -8.15 11.31
C VAL A 171 9.37 -7.85 12.37
N VAL A 172 8.35 -7.10 12.01
CA VAL A 172 7.13 -6.91 12.82
C VAL A 172 5.97 -7.47 12.02
N ARG A 173 5.30 -8.50 12.52
CA ARG A 173 4.23 -9.17 11.77
C ARG A 173 2.98 -9.48 12.56
N ASN A 174 1.83 -9.42 11.90
CA ASN A 174 0.54 -9.82 12.48
C ASN A 174 0.24 -9.13 13.82
N CYS A 175 0.66 -7.88 13.96
CA CYS A 175 0.51 -7.12 15.19
C CYS A 175 -0.71 -6.19 15.10
N ARG A 176 -1.33 -5.92 16.25
CA ARG A 176 -2.40 -4.93 16.38
C ARG A 176 -1.98 -3.84 17.35
N VAL A 177 -2.00 -2.60 16.89
CA VAL A 177 -1.65 -1.42 17.70
C VAL A 177 -2.85 -0.49 17.80
N SER A 178 -3.11 0.08 18.98
CA SER A 178 -4.10 1.14 19.14
C SER A 178 -3.66 2.25 20.08
N THR A 179 -4.01 3.49 19.73
CA THR A 179 -3.82 4.70 20.57
C THR A 179 -2.34 5.01 20.84
N ALA A 180 -1.48 4.99 19.81
CA ALA A 180 -0.04 5.22 19.94
C ALA A 180 0.42 6.48 19.19
N GLY A 181 1.64 6.96 19.50
CA GLY A 181 2.39 7.92 18.69
C GLY A 181 2.67 7.31 17.32
N ALA A 182 3.77 6.61 17.15
CA ALA A 182 3.99 5.68 16.05
C ALA A 182 3.48 4.28 16.40
N ALA A 183 2.84 3.60 15.45
CA ALA A 183 2.49 2.20 15.62
C ALA A 183 3.75 1.32 15.66
N VAL A 184 4.67 1.56 14.72
CA VAL A 184 5.97 0.88 14.66
C VAL A 184 7.06 1.87 14.24
N ASN A 185 8.13 1.97 15.04
CA ASN A 185 9.40 2.54 14.60
C ASN A 185 10.34 1.42 14.17
N VAL A 186 11.00 1.60 13.04
CA VAL A 186 11.89 0.59 12.46
C VAL A 186 13.30 1.13 12.24
N GLY A 187 14.25 0.19 12.23
CA GLY A 187 15.58 0.39 11.65
C GLY A 187 15.60 0.21 10.12
N ASN A 188 16.81 0.14 9.56
CA ASN A 188 17.04 -0.16 8.15
C ASN A 188 16.69 -1.62 7.83
N GLN A 189 16.32 -1.92 6.58
CA GLN A 189 16.11 -3.29 6.11
C GLN A 189 15.03 -4.06 6.90
N CYS A 190 14.09 -3.35 7.50
CA CYS A 190 13.02 -3.95 8.28
C CYS A 190 11.81 -4.30 7.41
N VAL A 191 11.05 -5.31 7.86
CA VAL A 191 9.78 -5.70 7.25
C VAL A 191 8.67 -5.52 8.27
N VAL A 192 7.62 -4.78 7.89
CA VAL A 192 6.37 -4.69 8.62
C VAL A 192 5.27 -5.32 7.79
N GLU A 193 4.65 -6.40 8.28
CA GLU A 193 3.59 -7.11 7.55
C GLU A 193 2.36 -7.38 8.42
N GLY A 194 1.15 -7.33 7.85
CA GLY A 194 -0.05 -7.71 8.60
C GLY A 194 -0.34 -6.81 9.81
N LEU A 195 0.12 -5.55 9.81
CA LEU A 195 -0.11 -4.61 10.90
C LEU A 195 -1.52 -4.03 10.80
N THR A 196 -2.29 -4.11 11.89
CA THR A 196 -3.51 -3.33 12.07
C THR A 196 -3.28 -2.23 13.10
N ALA A 197 -3.23 -0.97 12.68
CA ALA A 197 -3.00 0.17 13.57
C ALA A 197 -4.21 1.10 13.59
N THR A 198 -4.81 1.35 14.75
CA THR A 198 -5.98 2.24 14.87
C THR A 198 -5.74 3.37 15.84
N SER A 199 -6.20 4.57 15.47
CA SER A 199 -6.04 5.76 16.30
C SER A 199 -4.58 6.06 16.65
N VAL A 200 -3.69 5.93 15.66
CA VAL A 200 -2.25 6.25 15.82
C VAL A 200 -1.94 7.63 15.26
N VAL A 201 -0.87 8.27 15.70
CA VAL A 201 -0.40 9.52 15.06
C VAL A 201 0.33 9.16 13.75
N SER A 202 1.27 8.23 13.81
CA SER A 202 1.99 7.69 12.65
C SER A 202 1.83 6.17 12.56
N GLY A 203 1.80 5.63 11.35
CA GLY A 203 1.74 4.19 11.12
C GLY A 203 3.10 3.53 11.31
N VAL A 204 3.87 3.43 10.24
CA VAL A 204 5.26 2.95 10.24
C VAL A 204 6.21 4.13 10.04
N ASN A 205 7.02 4.39 11.06
CA ASN A 205 8.02 5.43 11.03
C ASN A 205 9.40 4.83 10.73
N ALA A 206 9.90 5.13 9.52
CA ALA A 206 11.20 4.75 9.00
C ALA A 206 12.06 6.01 8.71
N LEU A 207 11.91 7.06 9.53
CA LEU A 207 12.64 8.31 9.37
C LEU A 207 14.17 8.08 9.33
N ASN A 208 14.81 8.58 8.28
CA ASN A 208 16.25 8.38 8.03
C ASN A 208 16.64 6.90 7.95
N LYS A 209 15.76 6.05 7.40
CA LYS A 209 16.00 4.62 7.15
C LYS A 209 15.74 4.27 5.70
N VAL A 210 16.41 3.22 5.25
CA VAL A 210 16.35 2.70 3.88
C VAL A 210 15.98 1.21 3.87
N ASP A 211 15.54 0.72 2.71
CA ASP A 211 15.21 -0.69 2.47
C ASP A 211 14.09 -1.24 3.36
N VAL A 212 13.13 -0.38 3.74
CA VAL A 212 12.00 -0.81 4.56
C VAL A 212 10.85 -1.29 3.68
N VAL A 213 10.31 -2.45 4.02
CA VAL A 213 9.14 -3.04 3.36
C VAL A 213 7.94 -2.98 4.30
N VAL A 214 6.83 -2.39 3.85
CA VAL A 214 5.56 -2.35 4.57
C VAL A 214 4.49 -2.99 3.69
N ARG A 215 3.87 -4.07 4.15
CA ARG A 215 2.89 -4.78 3.32
C ARG A 215 1.72 -5.37 4.08
N ASP A 216 0.59 -5.50 3.41
CA ASP A 216 -0.59 -6.16 3.99
C ASP A 216 -1.07 -5.48 5.29
N CYS A 217 -0.93 -4.16 5.38
CA CYS A 217 -1.21 -3.38 6.60
C CYS A 217 -2.45 -2.50 6.44
N SER A 218 -3.20 -2.28 7.53
CA SER A 218 -4.31 -1.34 7.59
C SER A 218 -4.14 -0.38 8.75
N MET A 219 -4.14 0.92 8.47
CA MET A 219 -3.78 1.95 9.44
C MET A 219 -4.76 3.13 9.40
N THR A 220 -5.22 3.59 10.57
CA THR A 220 -6.07 4.77 10.73
C THR A 220 -5.47 5.78 11.70
N CYS A 221 -5.45 7.05 11.28
CA CYS A 221 -4.88 8.14 12.04
C CYS A 221 -5.85 8.68 13.10
N ALA A 222 -5.33 9.11 14.26
CA ALA A 222 -6.07 9.91 15.26
C ALA A 222 -5.57 11.36 15.37
N GLY A 223 -4.72 11.81 14.44
CA GLY A 223 -4.09 13.13 14.52
C GLY A 223 -3.43 13.56 13.21
N SER A 224 -2.25 14.16 13.31
CA SER A 224 -1.59 14.84 12.19
C SER A 224 -0.28 14.18 11.73
N GLY A 225 -0.14 12.85 11.83
CA GLY A 225 1.08 12.15 11.41
C GLY A 225 0.98 11.49 10.03
N THR A 226 1.87 10.54 9.77
CA THR A 226 2.08 9.92 8.46
C THR A 226 1.85 8.41 8.50
N GLY A 227 1.23 7.84 7.46
CA GLY A 227 0.97 6.41 7.36
C GLY A 227 2.28 5.61 7.25
N VAL A 228 3.08 5.87 6.22
CA VAL A 228 4.47 5.39 6.10
C VAL A 228 5.39 6.55 5.78
N TYR A 229 6.44 6.74 6.58
CA TYR A 229 7.45 7.78 6.36
C TYR A 229 8.86 7.18 6.28
N GLY A 230 9.55 7.33 5.16
CA GLY A 230 10.92 6.81 5.01
C GLY A 230 11.76 7.55 3.97
N GLN A 231 13.02 7.15 3.81
CA GLN A 231 13.92 7.72 2.79
C GLN A 231 13.91 6.90 1.50
N ASN A 232 15.08 6.45 1.05
CA ASN A 232 15.24 5.78 -0.23
C ASN A 232 14.86 4.30 -0.12
N ARG A 233 14.33 3.74 -1.21
CA ARG A 233 14.02 2.30 -1.33
C ARG A 233 12.98 1.82 -0.29
N ILE A 234 11.94 2.62 -0.10
CA ILE A 234 10.77 2.22 0.69
C ILE A 234 9.78 1.50 -0.22
N SER A 235 9.39 0.28 0.16
CA SER A 235 8.39 -0.51 -0.55
C SER A 235 7.11 -0.60 0.27
N VAL A 236 5.99 -0.17 -0.28
CA VAL A 236 4.67 -0.23 0.35
C VAL A 236 3.72 -0.98 -0.56
N ALA A 237 3.17 -2.11 -0.10
CA ALA A 237 2.33 -2.97 -0.95
C ALA A 237 1.06 -3.46 -0.24
N ARG A 238 -0.09 -3.42 -0.91
CA ARG A 238 -1.36 -3.97 -0.37
C ARG A 238 -1.74 -3.37 0.98
N CYS A 239 -1.55 -2.05 1.13
CA CYS A 239 -1.81 -1.33 2.37
C CYS A 239 -3.00 -0.37 2.26
N GLN A 240 -3.68 -0.17 3.38
CA GLN A 240 -4.74 0.83 3.52
C GLN A 240 -4.34 1.90 4.54
N PHE A 241 -4.48 3.17 4.15
CA PHE A 241 -4.19 4.33 4.99
C PHE A 241 -5.39 5.27 5.03
N GLN A 242 -5.83 5.66 6.23
CA GLN A 242 -6.95 6.57 6.41
C GLN A 242 -6.62 7.70 7.39
N GLY A 243 -6.87 8.95 6.99
CA GLY A 243 -6.83 10.11 7.88
C GLY A 243 -5.44 10.71 8.13
N PHE A 244 -4.38 10.18 7.53
CA PHE A 244 -3.01 10.68 7.75
C PHE A 244 -2.75 11.97 6.97
N VAL A 245 -1.88 12.83 7.48
CA VAL A 245 -1.42 14.02 6.73
C VAL A 245 -0.73 13.57 5.45
N PHE A 246 0.17 12.60 5.53
CA PHE A 246 0.68 11.88 4.36
C PHE A 246 0.27 10.42 4.46
N GLY A 247 -0.37 9.86 3.43
CA GLY A 247 -0.61 8.41 3.39
C GLY A 247 0.72 7.66 3.30
N VAL A 248 1.49 7.96 2.25
CA VAL A 248 2.86 7.49 2.07
C VAL A 248 3.75 8.67 1.70
N ALA A 249 4.86 8.82 2.41
CA ALA A 249 5.91 9.78 2.10
C ALA A 249 7.27 9.07 2.09
N ALA A 250 7.89 9.00 0.92
CA ALA A 250 9.20 8.38 0.72
C ALA A 250 10.08 9.24 -0.20
N SER A 251 11.38 9.01 -0.17
CA SER A 251 12.34 9.65 -1.07
C SER A 251 12.48 8.82 -2.35
N ASP A 252 13.69 8.72 -2.90
CA ASP A 252 13.92 8.14 -4.22
C ASP A 252 13.80 6.61 -4.20
N TYR A 253 13.54 6.03 -5.38
CA TYR A 253 13.42 4.59 -5.58
C TYR A 253 12.33 3.94 -4.73
N ALA A 254 11.29 4.70 -4.39
CA ALA A 254 10.15 4.17 -3.66
C ALA A 254 9.25 3.35 -4.59
N VAL A 255 8.63 2.30 -4.04
CA VAL A 255 7.68 1.45 -4.74
C VAL A 255 6.39 1.41 -3.93
N VAL A 256 5.30 1.94 -4.49
CA VAL A 256 3.98 1.95 -3.84
C VAL A 256 2.98 1.23 -4.73
N GLU A 257 2.50 0.07 -4.30
CA GLU A 257 1.68 -0.81 -5.14
C GLU A 257 0.43 -1.33 -4.43
N ASP A 258 -0.68 -1.42 -5.16
CA ASP A 258 -1.93 -2.04 -4.68
C ASP A 258 -2.45 -1.42 -3.36
N CYS A 259 -2.25 -0.11 -3.19
CA CYS A 259 -2.59 0.60 -1.95
C CYS A 259 -3.86 1.45 -2.08
N ARG A 260 -4.52 1.68 -0.94
CA ARG A 260 -5.66 2.61 -0.81
C ARG A 260 -5.36 3.68 0.23
N VAL A 261 -5.37 4.94 -0.17
CA VAL A 261 -5.13 6.10 0.70
C VAL A 261 -6.37 6.99 0.71
N SER A 262 -6.87 7.38 1.88
CA SER A 262 -8.12 8.15 1.97
C SER A 262 -8.20 9.14 3.15
N GLY A 263 -8.94 10.23 2.97
CA GLY A 263 -9.29 11.17 4.04
C GLY A 263 -8.11 11.92 4.67
N GLY A 264 -6.99 12.01 3.97
CA GLY A 264 -5.76 12.64 4.44
C GLY A 264 -5.52 14.04 3.87
N THR A 265 -4.31 14.57 4.06
CA THR A 265 -3.90 15.83 3.41
C THR A 265 -3.30 15.57 2.03
N VAL A 266 -2.23 14.78 1.98
CA VAL A 266 -1.55 14.34 0.75
C VAL A 266 -1.61 12.81 0.68
N GLY A 267 -1.96 12.28 -0.48
CA GLY A 267 -2.09 10.83 -0.64
C GLY A 267 -0.75 10.10 -0.65
N VAL A 268 -0.02 10.23 -1.76
CA VAL A 268 1.30 9.60 -1.96
C VAL A 268 2.29 10.66 -2.42
N TYR A 269 3.43 10.73 -1.74
CA TYR A 269 4.55 11.58 -2.10
C TYR A 269 5.82 10.74 -2.18
N VAL A 270 6.39 10.61 -3.37
CA VAL A 270 7.62 9.83 -3.61
C VAL A 270 8.63 10.62 -4.44
N GLY A 271 9.92 10.32 -4.24
CA GLY A 271 11.02 10.96 -4.96
C GLY A 271 11.25 10.41 -6.36
N ASN A 272 12.45 10.63 -6.87
CA ASN A 272 12.88 10.26 -8.22
C ASN A 272 13.00 8.74 -8.39
N ASN A 273 12.93 8.27 -9.64
CA ASN A 273 13.11 6.86 -9.99
C ASN A 273 12.13 5.93 -9.24
N SER A 274 10.95 6.44 -8.90
CA SER A 274 9.96 5.73 -8.10
C SER A 274 8.89 5.08 -8.98
N ALA A 275 8.15 4.13 -8.42
CA ALA A 275 7.04 3.49 -9.09
C ALA A 275 5.78 3.49 -8.23
N VAL A 276 4.67 3.94 -8.80
CA VAL A 276 3.35 3.93 -8.16
C VAL A 276 2.37 3.16 -9.04
N ARG A 277 1.92 1.99 -8.60
CA ARG A 277 1.09 1.10 -9.43
C ARG A 277 -0.19 0.66 -8.73
N ARG A 278 -1.32 0.75 -9.42
CA ARG A 278 -2.63 0.25 -8.93
C ARG A 278 -2.99 0.86 -7.58
N VAL A 279 -2.77 2.16 -7.42
CA VAL A 279 -3.01 2.90 -6.18
C VAL A 279 -4.28 3.74 -6.30
N GLN A 280 -5.15 3.65 -5.29
CA GLN A 280 -6.34 4.49 -5.16
C GLN A 280 -6.12 5.57 -4.10
N VAL A 281 -6.27 6.84 -4.48
CA VAL A 281 -6.21 8.00 -3.57
C VAL A 281 -7.53 8.74 -3.60
N GLN A 282 -8.17 8.94 -2.45
CA GLN A 282 -9.54 9.48 -2.40
C GLN A 282 -9.75 10.51 -1.27
N THR A 283 -10.41 11.62 -1.59
CA THR A 283 -10.85 12.59 -0.58
C THR A 283 -9.67 13.19 0.18
N MET A 284 -8.69 13.71 -0.55
CA MET A 284 -7.53 14.41 0.03
C MET A 284 -7.85 15.90 0.19
N THR A 285 -7.40 16.50 1.30
CA THR A 285 -7.54 17.95 1.54
C THR A 285 -6.43 18.78 0.89
N SER A 286 -5.53 18.14 0.14
CA SER A 286 -4.54 18.75 -0.75
C SER A 286 -4.30 17.85 -1.97
N GLN A 287 -3.04 17.57 -2.33
CA GLN A 287 -2.66 16.81 -3.53
C GLN A 287 -2.94 15.30 -3.41
N GLY A 288 -3.29 14.66 -4.52
CA GLY A 288 -3.48 13.21 -4.56
C GLY A 288 -2.15 12.45 -4.55
N VAL A 289 -1.43 12.48 -5.66
CA VAL A 289 -0.14 11.80 -5.85
C VAL A 289 0.90 12.78 -6.37
N SER A 290 2.10 12.75 -5.83
CA SER A 290 3.27 13.49 -6.32
C SER A 290 4.44 12.54 -6.48
N VAL A 291 5.08 12.54 -7.65
CA VAL A 291 6.30 11.76 -7.91
C VAL A 291 7.43 12.64 -8.46
N GLY A 292 8.67 12.25 -8.18
CA GLY A 292 9.88 12.86 -8.75
C GLY A 292 10.20 12.37 -10.16
N ASP A 293 11.34 12.83 -10.69
CA ASP A 293 11.79 12.58 -12.06
C ASP A 293 11.98 11.09 -12.37
N ALA A 294 11.88 10.73 -13.66
CA ALA A 294 12.14 9.37 -14.16
C ALA A 294 11.29 8.28 -13.46
N SER A 295 10.09 8.64 -13.02
CA SER A 295 9.18 7.76 -12.30
C SER A 295 8.10 7.16 -13.20
N VAL A 296 7.51 6.04 -12.76
CA VAL A 296 6.45 5.33 -13.48
C VAL A 296 5.17 5.31 -12.67
N LEU A 297 4.07 5.72 -13.29
CA LEU A 297 2.72 5.55 -12.75
C LEU A 297 1.90 4.62 -13.64
N GLU A 298 1.24 3.64 -13.04
CA GLU A 298 0.40 2.69 -13.77
C GLU A 298 -0.90 2.43 -13.01
N GLY A 299 -2.06 2.68 -13.63
CA GLY A 299 -3.34 2.37 -13.00
C GLY A 299 -3.59 3.13 -11.70
N VAL A 300 -3.07 4.35 -11.59
CA VAL A 300 -3.26 5.23 -10.42
C VAL A 300 -4.57 5.99 -10.55
N ASP A 301 -5.35 6.03 -9.49
CA ASP A 301 -6.71 6.57 -9.49
C ASP A 301 -6.89 7.57 -8.35
N ALA A 302 -6.78 8.87 -8.65
CA ALA A 302 -6.89 9.97 -7.70
C ALA A 302 -8.24 10.68 -7.83
N ARG A 303 -9.08 10.63 -6.79
CA ARG A 303 -10.43 11.21 -6.80
C ARG A 303 -10.65 12.21 -5.68
N SER A 304 -11.38 13.28 -5.98
CA SER A 304 -11.85 14.25 -4.97
C SER A 304 -10.71 14.80 -4.12
N CYS A 305 -9.60 15.16 -4.76
CA CYS A 305 -8.49 15.86 -4.14
C CYS A 305 -8.72 17.37 -4.31
N THR A 306 -8.52 18.17 -3.26
CA THR A 306 -8.80 19.61 -3.34
C THR A 306 -7.72 20.39 -4.09
N ALA A 307 -6.49 19.87 -4.17
CA ALA A 307 -5.44 20.38 -5.04
C ALA A 307 -5.29 19.48 -6.28
N ASN A 308 -4.10 19.47 -6.90
CA ASN A 308 -3.84 18.64 -8.08
C ASN A 308 -4.07 17.16 -7.77
N GLY A 309 -4.68 16.44 -8.71
CA GLY A 309 -4.86 15.00 -8.55
C GLY A 309 -3.53 14.25 -8.62
N ILE A 310 -2.80 14.42 -9.72
CA ILE A 310 -1.49 13.81 -9.93
C ILE A 310 -0.49 14.88 -10.39
N THR A 311 0.60 15.03 -9.66
CA THR A 311 1.75 15.87 -10.00
C THR A 311 2.94 14.98 -10.35
N VAL A 312 3.56 15.20 -11.50
CA VAL A 312 4.78 14.51 -11.93
C VAL A 312 5.86 15.52 -12.31
N ALA A 313 7.12 15.16 -12.09
CA ALA A 313 8.24 15.96 -12.51
C ALA A 313 8.55 15.76 -14.01
N SER A 314 9.80 15.47 -14.39
CA SER A 314 10.21 15.24 -15.77
C SER A 314 10.48 13.76 -16.05
N ASP A 315 10.48 13.40 -17.34
CA ASP A 315 10.88 12.07 -17.82
C ASP A 315 10.05 10.92 -17.23
N CYS A 316 8.82 11.21 -16.80
CA CYS A 316 7.92 10.20 -16.23
C CYS A 316 7.06 9.52 -17.30
N VAL A 317 6.65 8.29 -17.02
CA VAL A 317 5.70 7.55 -17.85
C VAL A 317 4.44 7.27 -17.04
N LEU A 318 3.30 7.66 -17.58
CA LEU A 318 1.99 7.46 -16.97
C LEU A 318 1.14 6.61 -17.91
N THR A 319 0.57 5.53 -17.40
CA THR A 319 -0.29 4.64 -18.18
C THR A 319 -1.57 4.32 -17.41
N ARG A 320 -2.73 4.56 -18.03
CA ARG A 320 -4.05 4.26 -17.44
C ARG A 320 -4.28 4.92 -16.09
N CYS A 321 -3.74 6.12 -15.91
CA CYS A 321 -3.98 6.91 -14.71
C CYS A 321 -5.28 7.72 -14.86
N ASN A 322 -6.09 7.76 -13.80
CA ASN A 322 -7.36 8.45 -13.76
C ASN A 322 -7.37 9.52 -12.66
N VAL A 323 -7.83 10.72 -13.01
CA VAL A 323 -8.09 11.80 -12.05
C VAL A 323 -9.51 12.29 -12.23
N SER A 324 -10.27 12.40 -11.14
CA SER A 324 -11.63 12.93 -11.24
C SER A 324 -12.15 13.69 -10.02
N GLY A 325 -12.97 14.71 -10.27
CA GLY A 325 -13.70 15.44 -9.23
C GLY A 325 -12.79 16.25 -8.31
N GLY A 326 -11.60 16.64 -8.79
CA GLY A 326 -10.67 17.47 -8.04
C GLY A 326 -11.06 18.95 -8.06
N ALA A 327 -10.65 19.70 -7.04
CA ALA A 327 -10.90 21.15 -6.98
C ALA A 327 -9.77 21.99 -7.59
N SER A 328 -8.82 21.37 -8.31
CA SER A 328 -7.75 22.02 -9.07
C SER A 328 -7.49 21.23 -10.36
N SER A 329 -6.32 21.35 -10.99
CA SER A 329 -6.00 20.61 -12.22
C SER A 329 -5.92 19.10 -11.99
N GLY A 330 -6.33 18.32 -12.99
CA GLY A 330 -6.29 16.86 -12.85
C GLY A 330 -4.87 16.32 -12.80
N PHE A 331 -4.12 16.56 -13.88
CA PHE A 331 -2.70 16.24 -13.99
C PHE A 331 -1.88 17.51 -14.10
N VAL A 332 -0.74 17.53 -13.42
CA VAL A 332 0.31 18.55 -13.58
C VAL A 332 1.63 17.87 -13.87
N GLY A 333 2.28 18.24 -14.97
CA GLY A 333 3.57 17.67 -15.38
C GLY A 333 4.56 18.75 -15.80
N ILE A 334 5.85 18.47 -15.69
CA ILE A 334 6.89 19.38 -16.17
C ILE A 334 7.20 19.09 -17.64
N SER A 335 8.25 18.33 -17.94
CA SER A 335 8.73 18.16 -19.32
C SER A 335 9.08 16.72 -19.65
N ARG A 336 8.99 16.37 -20.93
CA ARG A 336 9.37 15.03 -21.47
C ARG A 336 8.62 13.85 -20.84
N ASN A 337 7.42 14.10 -20.35
CA ASN A 337 6.57 13.03 -19.83
C ASN A 337 5.80 12.36 -20.98
N THR A 338 5.50 11.08 -20.80
CA THR A 338 4.63 10.32 -21.71
C THR A 338 3.37 9.89 -20.98
N PHE A 339 2.21 10.32 -21.48
CA PHE A 339 0.89 9.95 -20.98
C PHE A 339 0.21 9.03 -21.98
N VAL A 340 -0.22 7.85 -21.53
CA VAL A 340 -0.89 6.85 -22.37
C VAL A 340 -2.19 6.41 -21.70
N GLU A 341 -3.32 6.54 -22.39
CA GLU A 341 -4.64 6.12 -21.88
C GLU A 341 -5.01 6.78 -20.53
N CYS A 342 -4.46 7.97 -20.25
CA CYS A 342 -4.77 8.74 -19.04
C CYS A 342 -6.09 9.52 -19.20
N ILE A 343 -6.85 9.61 -18.10
CA ILE A 343 -8.17 10.25 -18.07
C ILE A 343 -8.21 11.32 -16.99
N SER A 344 -8.62 12.53 -17.35
CA SER A 344 -8.86 13.64 -16.43
C SER A 344 -10.28 14.17 -16.58
N ALA A 345 -11.09 14.11 -15.52
CA ALA A 345 -12.52 14.43 -15.64
C ALA A 345 -13.11 15.25 -14.48
N LYS A 346 -14.02 16.17 -14.79
CA LYS A 346 -14.86 16.87 -13.79
C LYS A 346 -14.05 17.65 -12.75
N ASN A 347 -12.93 18.24 -13.17
CA ASN A 347 -12.13 19.09 -12.29
C ASN A 347 -12.73 20.50 -12.25
N THR A 348 -12.98 21.02 -11.04
CA THR A 348 -13.88 22.16 -10.84
C THR A 348 -13.22 23.52 -10.74
N ALA A 349 -11.88 23.61 -10.75
CA ALA A 349 -11.18 24.90 -10.77
C ALA A 349 -9.90 24.90 -11.61
N GLY A 350 -9.73 23.93 -12.52
CA GLY A 350 -8.51 23.81 -13.32
C GLY A 350 -8.73 23.03 -14.62
N SER A 351 -7.65 22.88 -15.38
CA SER A 351 -7.63 22.12 -16.63
C SER A 351 -7.52 20.62 -16.38
N GLY A 352 -7.86 19.81 -17.37
CA GLY A 352 -7.69 18.37 -17.31
C GLY A 352 -6.22 17.99 -17.13
N PHE A 353 -5.37 18.51 -18.01
CA PHE A 353 -3.91 18.34 -17.98
C PHE A 353 -3.25 19.72 -18.11
N VAL A 354 -2.30 20.02 -17.23
CA VAL A 354 -1.42 21.20 -17.31
C VAL A 354 0.01 20.73 -17.37
N VAL A 355 0.70 20.97 -18.48
CA VAL A 355 2.07 20.51 -18.67
C VAL A 355 3.01 21.59 -19.17
N GLY A 356 4.30 21.43 -18.88
CA GLY A 356 5.37 22.20 -19.49
C GLY A 356 5.64 21.77 -20.93
N ASP A 357 6.89 21.41 -21.21
CA ASP A 357 7.38 21.32 -22.59
C ASP A 357 7.67 19.89 -23.03
N SER A 358 7.51 19.62 -24.32
CA SER A 358 7.93 18.38 -24.99
C SER A 358 7.32 17.11 -24.39
N ASN A 359 6.07 17.17 -23.94
CA ASN A 359 5.34 16.01 -23.46
C ASN A 359 4.60 15.32 -24.60
N ILE A 360 4.36 14.01 -24.45
CA ILE A 360 3.65 13.18 -25.42
C ILE A 360 2.39 12.63 -24.77
N PHE A 361 1.26 12.77 -25.44
CA PHE A 361 -0.03 12.21 -25.06
C PHE A 361 -0.54 11.29 -26.16
N GLU A 362 -0.89 10.07 -25.79
CA GLU A 362 -1.43 9.06 -26.69
C GLU A 362 -2.72 8.48 -26.11
N THR A 363 -3.83 8.61 -26.85
CA THR A 363 -5.14 8.07 -26.44
C THR A 363 -5.61 8.60 -25.08
N CYS A 364 -5.23 9.83 -24.72
CA CYS A 364 -5.65 10.47 -23.48
C CYS A 364 -7.02 11.15 -23.60
N ARG A 365 -7.72 11.30 -22.47
CA ARG A 365 -9.05 11.92 -22.41
C ARG A 365 -9.16 13.02 -21.36
N ALA A 366 -9.68 14.18 -21.76
CA ALA A 366 -9.98 15.29 -20.86
C ALA A 366 -11.45 15.72 -20.96
N ASP A 367 -12.22 15.51 -19.89
CA ASP A 367 -13.68 15.64 -19.91
C ASP A 367 -14.23 16.59 -18.84
N GLU A 368 -15.13 17.49 -19.22
CA GLU A 368 -15.95 18.24 -18.26
C GLU A 368 -15.10 19.03 -17.23
N ASN A 369 -13.93 19.52 -17.63
CA ASN A 369 -13.08 20.35 -16.78
C ASN A 369 -13.46 21.83 -16.93
N THR A 370 -13.31 22.61 -15.85
CA THR A 370 -13.63 24.05 -15.89
C THR A 370 -12.56 24.88 -16.58
N GLY A 371 -11.33 24.38 -16.70
CA GLY A 371 -10.29 24.93 -17.56
C GLY A 371 -10.29 24.26 -18.93
N ASP A 372 -9.12 24.21 -19.54
CA ASP A 372 -8.93 23.49 -20.81
C ASP A 372 -8.96 21.97 -20.60
N GLY A 373 -9.17 21.21 -21.67
CA GLY A 373 -8.94 19.78 -21.65
C GLY A 373 -7.45 19.49 -21.46
N PHE A 374 -6.64 19.98 -22.39
CA PHE A 374 -5.19 19.90 -22.36
C PHE A 374 -4.58 21.29 -22.50
N ASN A 375 -3.74 21.70 -21.55
CA ASN A 375 -2.99 22.94 -21.60
C ASN A 375 -1.49 22.63 -21.55
N GLY A 376 -0.77 23.01 -22.61
CA GLY A 376 0.68 22.81 -22.70
C GLY A 376 1.39 23.98 -23.35
N ARG A 377 2.67 24.13 -23.03
CA ARG A 377 3.54 25.16 -23.61
C ARG A 377 4.15 24.71 -24.95
N PHE A 378 5.45 24.43 -24.99
CA PHE A 378 6.18 24.25 -26.25
C PHE A 378 6.35 22.78 -26.60
N GLY A 379 6.22 22.44 -27.88
CA GLY A 379 6.63 21.13 -28.42
C GLY A 379 5.82 19.94 -27.93
N ASN A 380 4.62 20.14 -27.38
CA ASN A 380 3.78 19.05 -26.91
C ASN A 380 3.10 18.33 -28.08
N VAL A 381 2.93 17.01 -27.95
CA VAL A 381 2.29 16.16 -28.97
C VAL A 381 1.04 15.52 -28.38
N TRP A 382 -0.11 15.81 -28.97
CA TRP A 382 -1.38 15.17 -28.66
C TRP A 382 -1.82 14.31 -29.84
N ARG A 383 -1.74 12.99 -29.68
CA ARG A 383 -2.11 12.00 -30.71
C ARG A 383 -3.29 11.16 -30.23
N ASP A 384 -4.30 11.01 -31.08
CA ASP A 384 -5.49 10.18 -30.82
C ASP A 384 -6.21 10.55 -29.50
N CYS A 385 -6.05 11.80 -29.06
CA CYS A 385 -6.60 12.29 -27.80
C CYS A 385 -8.04 12.78 -27.97
N THR A 386 -8.80 12.74 -26.89
CA THR A 386 -10.17 13.26 -26.83
C THR A 386 -10.29 14.38 -25.79
N ALA A 387 -10.83 15.53 -26.16
CA ALA A 387 -11.27 16.54 -25.19
C ALA A 387 -12.75 16.84 -25.39
N ARG A 388 -13.55 16.77 -24.32
CA ARG A 388 -14.99 16.98 -24.42
C ARG A 388 -15.55 17.84 -23.30
N SER A 389 -16.41 18.79 -23.67
CA SER A 389 -17.21 19.58 -22.72
C SER A 389 -16.35 20.32 -21.68
N ASN A 390 -15.13 20.70 -22.04
CA ASN A 390 -14.31 21.55 -21.18
C ASN A 390 -14.75 23.02 -21.35
N SER A 391 -14.82 23.77 -20.25
CA SER A 391 -15.26 25.17 -20.31
C SER A 391 -14.20 26.08 -20.96
N GLY A 392 -12.92 25.70 -20.88
CA GLY A 392 -11.83 26.25 -21.68
C GLY A 392 -11.64 25.52 -23.00
N ASP A 393 -10.48 25.67 -23.62
CA ASP A 393 -10.19 25.06 -24.91
C ASP A 393 -10.13 23.52 -24.80
N GLY A 394 -10.32 22.80 -25.91
CA GLY A 394 -10.05 21.37 -25.93
C GLY A 394 -8.56 21.10 -25.77
N VAL A 395 -7.76 21.81 -26.57
CA VAL A 395 -6.29 21.85 -26.50
C VAL A 395 -5.83 23.30 -26.62
N GLU A 396 -5.00 23.76 -25.69
CA GLU A 396 -4.16 24.95 -25.84
C GLU A 396 -2.69 24.55 -25.92
N GLY A 397 -2.02 24.96 -27.01
CA GLY A 397 -0.60 24.74 -27.24
C GLY A 397 0.12 25.98 -27.73
N SER A 398 1.45 26.04 -27.56
CA SER A 398 2.30 27.10 -28.12
C SER A 398 3.19 26.56 -29.26
N SER A 399 4.37 27.16 -29.47
CA SER A 399 5.23 26.82 -30.60
C SER A 399 5.66 25.35 -30.63
N GLY A 400 5.75 24.76 -31.83
CA GLY A 400 6.16 23.38 -32.05
C GLY A 400 5.12 22.32 -31.64
N THR A 401 3.92 22.75 -31.22
CA THR A 401 2.83 21.85 -30.83
C THR A 401 2.32 21.03 -32.01
N VAL A 402 2.02 19.75 -31.76
CA VAL A 402 1.44 18.84 -32.74
C VAL A 402 0.15 18.23 -32.22
N VAL A 403 -0.97 18.40 -32.94
CA VAL A 403 -2.28 17.82 -32.61
C VAL A 403 -2.76 16.96 -33.77
N LEU A 404 -2.84 15.65 -33.56
CA LEU A 404 -3.07 14.65 -34.60
C LEU A 404 -4.23 13.73 -34.26
N SER A 405 -5.13 13.55 -35.23
CA SER A 405 -6.13 12.46 -35.24
C SER A 405 -7.04 12.44 -33.99
N GLY A 406 -7.20 13.57 -33.31
CA GLY A 406 -7.99 13.68 -32.09
C GLY A 406 -9.47 13.96 -32.34
N ARG A 407 -10.26 13.81 -31.29
CA ARG A 407 -11.68 14.20 -31.24
C ARG A 407 -11.89 15.29 -30.20
N PHE A 408 -12.33 16.46 -30.66
CA PHE A 408 -12.57 17.61 -29.77
C PHE A 408 -14.02 18.07 -29.95
N ASP A 409 -14.78 18.02 -28.86
CA ASP A 409 -16.23 18.17 -28.89
C ASP A 409 -16.74 19.07 -27.76
N SER A 410 -17.45 20.14 -28.10
CA SER A 410 -18.13 20.99 -27.12
C SER A 410 -17.18 21.67 -26.14
N ASN A 411 -15.96 22.01 -26.56
CA ASN A 411 -15.00 22.73 -25.73
C ASN A 411 -15.06 24.24 -25.97
N GLY A 412 -14.85 25.02 -24.91
CA GLY A 412 -14.76 26.47 -24.99
C GLY A 412 -16.08 27.14 -25.38
N ASN A 413 -17.20 26.46 -25.22
CA ASN A 413 -18.51 26.96 -25.65
C ASN A 413 -19.01 28.05 -24.70
N GLY A 414 -19.28 29.25 -25.22
CA GLY A 414 -19.72 30.40 -24.41
C GLY A 414 -18.60 31.05 -23.61
N ALA A 415 -17.35 30.64 -23.82
CA ALA A 415 -16.19 31.39 -23.35
C ALA A 415 -15.91 32.49 -24.38
N THR A 416 -15.86 33.76 -23.98
CA THR A 416 -15.67 34.92 -24.90
C THR A 416 -14.60 34.68 -25.99
N VAL A 417 -13.59 33.86 -25.70
CA VAL A 417 -12.70 33.23 -26.68
C VAL A 417 -12.47 31.75 -26.28
N GLY A 418 -13.23 30.79 -26.81
CA GLY A 418 -12.99 29.34 -26.58
C GLY A 418 -12.93 28.52 -27.87
N ALA A 419 -12.04 27.54 -27.94
CA ALA A 419 -11.78 26.74 -29.14
C ALA A 419 -11.70 25.25 -28.86
N ASN A 420 -12.01 24.41 -29.85
CA ASN A 420 -11.64 23.00 -29.77
C ASN A 420 -10.10 22.84 -29.77
N ILE A 421 -9.40 23.55 -30.64
CA ILE A 421 -7.94 23.62 -30.65
C ILE A 421 -7.49 25.08 -30.79
N ARG A 422 -6.64 25.56 -29.87
CA ARG A 422 -5.97 26.85 -29.93
C ARG A 422 -4.45 26.68 -29.98
N LEU A 423 -3.81 27.29 -30.97
CA LEU A 423 -2.36 27.48 -30.99
C LEU A 423 -1.96 28.95 -30.83
N THR A 424 -1.09 29.22 -29.88
CA THR A 424 -0.62 30.57 -29.55
C THR A 424 0.75 30.92 -30.14
N GLY A 425 1.45 29.92 -30.68
CA GLY A 425 2.79 30.04 -31.26
C GLY A 425 2.88 29.58 -32.72
N ASP A 426 4.10 29.36 -33.19
CA ASP A 426 4.45 28.98 -34.57
C ASP A 426 5.01 27.56 -34.66
N ALA A 427 5.39 27.12 -35.87
CA ALA A 427 5.97 25.80 -36.13
C ALA A 427 5.10 24.61 -35.64
N GLY A 428 3.81 24.83 -35.43
CA GLY A 428 2.85 23.82 -35.02
C GLY A 428 2.20 23.10 -36.20
N ARG A 429 1.57 21.97 -35.89
CA ARG A 429 0.82 21.16 -36.85
C ARG A 429 -0.50 20.69 -36.27
N ILE A 430 -1.60 20.98 -36.96
CA ILE A 430 -2.95 20.49 -36.64
C ILE A 430 -3.44 19.66 -37.82
N GLU A 431 -3.57 18.34 -37.64
CA GLU A 431 -3.91 17.43 -38.73
C GLU A 431 -4.87 16.31 -38.34
N GLY A 432 -5.82 16.02 -39.24
CA GLY A 432 -6.64 14.80 -39.15
C GLY A 432 -7.66 14.82 -38.02
N ASN A 433 -7.92 15.97 -37.41
CA ASN A 433 -8.76 16.06 -36.22
C ASN A 433 -10.25 16.16 -36.57
N THR A 434 -11.10 15.61 -35.71
CA THR A 434 -12.56 15.78 -35.75
C THR A 434 -12.99 16.78 -34.69
N LEU A 435 -13.56 17.90 -35.12
CA LEU A 435 -13.91 19.05 -34.31
C LEU A 435 -15.42 19.27 -34.38
N ILE A 436 -16.08 19.33 -33.22
CA ILE A 436 -17.54 19.45 -33.14
C ILE A 436 -17.87 20.50 -32.09
N SER A 437 -18.72 21.47 -32.44
CA SER A 437 -19.33 22.43 -31.49
C SER A 437 -18.33 23.16 -30.58
N ALA A 438 -18.04 24.42 -30.87
CA ALA A 438 -17.20 25.29 -30.02
C ALA A 438 -17.43 26.73 -30.48
N ASP A 439 -16.87 27.74 -29.80
CA ASP A 439 -16.89 29.09 -30.37
C ASP A 439 -15.97 29.14 -31.59
N TYR A 440 -14.80 28.50 -31.51
CA TYR A 440 -13.92 28.23 -32.64
C TYR A 440 -13.63 26.73 -32.81
N GLY A 441 -13.68 26.23 -34.05
CA GLY A 441 -13.18 24.88 -34.35
C GLY A 441 -11.67 24.84 -34.18
N ILE A 442 -10.96 25.65 -34.97
CA ILE A 442 -9.53 25.92 -34.82
C ILE A 442 -9.31 27.42 -34.67
N GLN A 443 -8.48 27.80 -33.70
CA GLN A 443 -8.01 29.16 -33.52
C GLN A 443 -6.48 29.20 -33.49
N THR A 444 -5.91 30.23 -34.14
CA THR A 444 -4.49 30.57 -33.97
C THR A 444 -4.32 32.05 -33.70
N THR A 445 -3.35 32.43 -32.86
CA THR A 445 -3.02 33.85 -32.58
C THR A 445 -1.73 34.32 -33.26
N SER A 446 -1.09 33.44 -34.02
CA SER A 446 0.18 33.64 -34.72
C SER A 446 0.17 32.88 -36.06
N GLY A 447 1.05 33.28 -36.97
CA GLY A 447 1.32 32.56 -38.23
C GLY A 447 2.33 31.41 -38.06
N GLY A 448 2.72 30.79 -39.17
CA GLY A 448 3.82 29.80 -39.20
C GLY A 448 3.43 28.37 -38.80
N ASN A 449 2.13 28.05 -38.75
CA ASN A 449 1.66 26.69 -38.48
C ASN A 449 1.08 26.02 -39.74
N VAL A 450 1.02 24.68 -39.73
CA VAL A 450 0.38 23.88 -40.79
C VAL A 450 -0.96 23.32 -40.30
N ILE A 451 -2.04 23.61 -41.02
CA ILE A 451 -3.41 23.22 -40.65
C ILE A 451 -4.08 22.54 -41.83
N ILE A 452 -4.17 21.20 -41.80
CA ILE A 452 -4.63 20.40 -42.95
C ILE A 452 -5.46 19.19 -42.53
N ARG A 453 -6.33 18.67 -43.42
CA ARG A 453 -7.07 17.41 -43.23
C ARG A 453 -7.97 17.35 -41.98
N ASN A 454 -8.32 18.48 -41.40
CA ASN A 454 -9.23 18.52 -40.25
C ASN A 454 -10.68 18.54 -40.74
N SER A 455 -11.60 18.02 -39.93
CA SER A 455 -13.04 18.08 -40.19
C SER A 455 -13.73 18.81 -39.04
N SER A 456 -14.41 19.92 -39.31
CA SER A 456 -15.08 20.74 -38.30
C SER A 456 -16.55 20.99 -38.65
N ARG A 457 -17.42 20.91 -37.64
CA ARG A 457 -18.85 21.25 -37.76
C ARG A 457 -19.40 21.92 -36.51
N ASN A 458 -20.47 22.68 -36.70
CA ASN A 458 -21.29 23.28 -35.63
C ASN A 458 -20.54 24.21 -34.65
N SER A 459 -19.29 24.58 -34.91
CA SER A 459 -18.67 25.69 -34.20
C SER A 459 -19.19 27.02 -34.73
N ALA A 460 -19.28 28.04 -33.87
CA ALA A 460 -19.69 29.39 -34.31
C ALA A 460 -18.77 29.89 -35.43
N ASN A 461 -17.47 29.59 -35.32
CA ASN A 461 -16.48 29.77 -36.39
C ASN A 461 -15.59 28.52 -36.52
N ASN A 462 -15.88 27.63 -37.46
CA ASN A 462 -15.07 26.42 -37.67
C ASN A 462 -13.58 26.72 -37.96
N TYR A 463 -13.31 27.64 -38.90
CA TYR A 463 -11.96 28.00 -39.33
C TYR A 463 -11.70 29.52 -39.36
N GLY A 464 -12.68 30.34 -38.97
CA GLY A 464 -12.59 31.80 -39.02
C GLY A 464 -11.63 32.43 -38.00
N GLY A 465 -11.16 31.64 -37.02
CA GLY A 465 -10.22 32.08 -35.98
C GLY A 465 -8.75 31.87 -36.32
N ILE A 466 -8.42 31.49 -37.55
CA ILE A 466 -7.03 31.24 -37.98
C ILE A 466 -6.39 32.56 -38.40
N SER A 467 -5.30 32.94 -37.72
CA SER A 467 -4.52 34.15 -38.02
C SER A 467 -3.80 34.07 -39.37
N ALA A 468 -3.49 35.23 -39.95
CA ALA A 468 -2.71 35.31 -41.19
C ALA A 468 -1.29 34.73 -41.03
N GLY A 469 -0.72 34.23 -42.13
CA GLY A 469 0.62 33.66 -42.16
C GLY A 469 0.71 32.17 -41.78
N ASN A 470 -0.41 31.51 -41.51
CA ASN A 470 -0.47 30.04 -41.41
C ASN A 470 -0.60 29.40 -42.79
N ASP A 471 -0.06 28.19 -42.95
CA ASP A 471 -0.24 27.35 -44.12
C ASP A 471 -1.49 26.47 -43.92
N VAL A 472 -2.59 26.86 -44.57
CA VAL A 472 -3.91 26.28 -44.37
C VAL A 472 -4.37 25.60 -45.65
N GLY A 473 -4.66 24.30 -45.56
CA GLY A 473 -5.26 23.56 -46.67
C GLY A 473 -6.63 24.15 -47.05
N PRO A 474 -7.08 24.00 -48.32
CA PRO A 474 -8.35 24.57 -48.78
C PRO A 474 -9.51 24.21 -47.86
N ILE A 475 -10.37 25.19 -47.53
CA ILE A 475 -11.54 25.00 -46.66
C ILE A 475 -12.80 24.87 -47.52
N GLY A 476 -13.58 23.82 -47.31
CA GLY A 476 -14.85 23.63 -48.00
C GLY A 476 -15.52 22.31 -47.66
N SER A 477 -16.54 21.94 -48.43
CA SER A 477 -17.17 20.62 -48.29
C SER A 477 -16.27 19.52 -48.86
N ALA A 478 -16.43 18.28 -48.38
CA ALA A 478 -15.72 17.13 -48.93
C ALA A 478 -16.01 16.92 -50.43
N ALA A 479 -17.24 17.20 -50.86
CA ALA A 479 -17.65 17.05 -52.26
C ALA A 479 -16.93 18.03 -53.21
N THR A 480 -16.46 19.17 -52.71
CA THR A 480 -15.81 20.23 -53.48
C THR A 480 -14.31 20.31 -53.24
N ALA A 481 -13.75 19.40 -52.43
CA ALA A 481 -12.33 19.43 -52.09
C ALA A 481 -11.47 19.05 -53.30
N THR A 482 -10.54 19.92 -53.66
CA THR A 482 -9.61 19.72 -54.79
C THR A 482 -8.21 19.30 -54.35
N SER A 483 -7.95 19.26 -53.04
CA SER A 483 -6.65 18.92 -52.45
C SER A 483 -6.82 17.81 -51.40
N PRO A 484 -5.93 16.80 -51.35
CA PRO A 484 -5.91 15.79 -50.28
C PRO A 484 -5.45 16.37 -48.93
N TRP A 485 -5.14 17.67 -48.85
CA TRP A 485 -4.82 18.40 -47.64
C TRP A 485 -5.97 19.31 -47.18
N ALA A 486 -7.11 19.31 -47.87
CA ALA A 486 -8.24 20.15 -47.56
C ALA A 486 -8.76 19.95 -46.13
N ASN A 487 -9.20 21.05 -45.52
CA ASN A 487 -9.96 21.05 -44.28
C ASN A 487 -11.45 21.06 -44.60
N ILE A 488 -12.20 20.11 -44.03
CA ILE A 488 -13.61 19.90 -44.33
C ILE A 488 -14.49 20.64 -43.34
N GLN A 489 -15.41 21.45 -43.86
CA GLN A 489 -16.48 22.08 -43.11
C GLN A 489 -17.83 21.55 -43.59
N TYR A 490 -18.71 21.16 -42.66
CA TYR A 490 -20.02 20.59 -42.98
C TYR A 490 -21.07 20.85 -41.91
#